data_AF-A0A7D3WUN4-F1
#
_entry.id   AF-A0A7D3WUN4-F1
#
_cell.length_a   1.000
_cell.length_b   1.000
_cell.length_c   1.000
_cell.angle_alpha   90.00
_cell.angle_beta   90.00
_cell.angle_gamma   90.00
#
_symmetry.space_group_name_H-M   'P 1'
#
loop_
_entity.id
_entity.type
_entity.pdbx_description
1 polymer ?
#
loop_
_entity_poly.entity_id
_entity_poly.type
_entity_poly.pdbx_seq_one_letter_code
_entity_poly.pdbx_strand_id
1 'polypeptide(L)'
;MEGVAESGDIWLSRSADQGRTWAAPTHLDSPPGLNTAQNNAVQAVVGTAGSPVLLLRGAYDGAGFHDEGASRVAVAGTARPVPLRIAGYSSSSPATGFYMTPDEKILLLSLEREDSQGANDLYLSRPDGAGGYTAPQSLGAVVNSPGYEFAPWLSADGKALYFSSYGHQGYGSADIFVSQRLDESWTKWSQPENLGPRFNGPGYDAFFALGPDGTAYYASTGARDTSPKKLFRTPPGPPPVIDSTAIIAAAADPMSQPRAMLTGRVLDARTSQPLAGGAEVQALMIGGPIDFRSTAHADQVGFQMSLAPGRYRLTTTAGLLTRVDTLTVRAGESRRYEPRLTPATVGSRLDLPDLLFVQSQAKMLGSSYATLNRLAESLKDNPQLEIRLEGHTSNEPPADKNQVLSEQRVAEVKRYLVSKGVAASRITTVGYGGSRPKFSNDREETRKLNRRVELVITK
;
A
#
# COMPACT_ATOMS: atom_id res chain seq x y z
N MET A 1 -26.76 -3.53 -12.55
CA MET A 1 -25.40 -3.49 -11.99
C MET A 1 -25.24 -2.12 -11.36
N GLU A 2 -25.66 -1.98 -10.11
CA GLU A 2 -25.46 -0.74 -9.34
C GLU A 2 -24.72 -1.12 -8.07
N GLY A 3 -23.40 -1.26 -8.21
CA GLY A 3 -22.46 -0.91 -7.17
C GLY A 3 -22.19 0.58 -7.31
N VAL A 4 -21.96 1.28 -6.20
CA VAL A 4 -21.51 2.68 -6.23
C VAL A 4 -20.29 2.73 -7.15
N ALA A 5 -20.25 3.63 -8.13
CA ALA A 5 -19.27 3.64 -9.22
C ALA A 5 -17.79 3.74 -8.79
N GLU A 6 -17.53 3.83 -7.48
CA GLU A 6 -16.20 3.90 -6.87
C GLU A 6 -15.96 2.83 -5.77
N SER A 7 -16.85 1.84 -5.57
CA SER A 7 -16.65 0.71 -4.63
C SER A 7 -16.64 -0.66 -5.32
N GLY A 8 -15.63 -1.46 -5.04
CA GLY A 8 -15.59 -2.89 -5.35
C GLY A 8 -16.41 -3.70 -4.35
N ASP A 9 -17.20 -4.65 -4.86
CA ASP A 9 -18.00 -5.61 -4.08
C ASP A 9 -17.46 -7.03 -4.24
N ILE A 10 -17.85 -7.92 -3.33
CA ILE A 10 -17.51 -9.34 -3.35
C ILE A 10 -18.56 -10.12 -4.14
N TRP A 11 -18.09 -10.79 -5.18
CA TRP A 11 -18.89 -11.65 -6.06
C TRP A 11 -18.40 -13.10 -5.97
N LEU A 12 -19.32 -14.05 -6.06
CA LEU A 12 -19.05 -15.48 -6.07
C LEU A 12 -19.49 -16.09 -7.39
N SER A 13 -18.58 -16.75 -8.07
CA SER A 13 -18.90 -17.69 -9.15
C SER A 13 -18.49 -19.10 -8.73
N ARG A 14 -19.21 -20.11 -9.22
CA ARG A 14 -18.93 -21.52 -9.00
C ARG A 14 -18.66 -22.20 -10.33
N SER A 15 -17.68 -23.09 -10.31
CA SER A 15 -17.41 -23.96 -11.44
C SER A 15 -18.06 -25.32 -11.24
N ALA A 16 -18.60 -25.87 -12.33
CA ALA A 16 -19.17 -27.22 -12.35
C ALA A 16 -18.16 -28.31 -12.74
N ASP A 17 -16.96 -27.92 -13.19
CA ASP A 17 -16.01 -28.80 -13.89
C ASP A 17 -14.55 -28.46 -13.54
N GLN A 18 -14.29 -28.17 -12.25
CA GLN A 18 -12.95 -27.90 -11.71
C GLN A 18 -12.27 -26.69 -12.37
N GLY A 19 -13.02 -25.61 -12.53
CA GLY A 19 -12.57 -24.30 -13.01
C GLY A 19 -12.46 -24.16 -14.52
N ARG A 20 -12.96 -25.12 -15.33
CA ARG A 20 -12.94 -25.00 -16.81
C ARG A 20 -14.06 -24.09 -17.30
N THR A 21 -15.24 -24.18 -16.70
CA THR A 21 -16.38 -23.31 -16.94
C THR A 21 -16.87 -22.75 -15.61
N TRP A 22 -17.34 -21.51 -15.65
CA TRP A 22 -17.80 -20.77 -14.49
C TRP A 22 -19.23 -20.28 -14.75
N ALA A 23 -20.09 -20.43 -13.75
CA ALA A 23 -21.41 -19.83 -13.79
C ALA A 23 -21.32 -18.30 -13.79
N ALA A 24 -22.42 -17.64 -14.14
CA ALA A 24 -22.52 -16.19 -13.95
C ALA A 24 -22.25 -15.84 -12.47
N PRO A 25 -21.42 -14.81 -12.19
CA PRO A 25 -21.14 -14.41 -10.83
C PRO A 25 -22.41 -13.92 -10.14
N THR A 26 -22.55 -14.30 -8.88
CA THR A 26 -23.64 -13.87 -7.98
C THR A 26 -23.06 -12.93 -6.94
N HIS A 27 -23.80 -11.85 -6.65
CA HIS A 27 -23.39 -10.92 -5.60
C HIS A 27 -23.47 -11.61 -4.24
N LEU A 28 -22.40 -11.53 -3.44
CA LEU A 28 -22.32 -12.27 -2.18
C LEU A 28 -22.91 -11.44 -1.03
N ASP A 29 -24.24 -11.43 -0.91
CA ASP A 29 -24.98 -10.66 0.09
C ASP A 29 -25.09 -11.33 1.48
N SER A 30 -24.73 -12.60 1.55
CA SER A 30 -24.70 -13.38 2.79
C SER A 30 -23.30 -13.95 3.02
N PRO A 31 -22.72 -13.78 4.21
CA PRO A 31 -23.30 -13.17 5.42
C PRO A 31 -23.53 -11.65 5.32
N PRO A 32 -24.48 -11.09 6.10
CA PRO A 32 -24.86 -9.69 5.99
C PRO A 32 -23.71 -8.74 6.35
N GLY A 33 -23.62 -7.62 5.64
CA GLY A 33 -22.62 -6.58 5.89
C GLY A 33 -21.23 -6.90 5.34
N LEU A 34 -21.13 -7.88 4.43
CA LEU A 34 -19.89 -8.19 3.71
C LEU A 34 -19.51 -7.05 2.74
N ASN A 35 -20.47 -6.61 1.93
CA ASN A 35 -20.34 -5.51 0.98
C ASN A 35 -20.56 -4.15 1.63
N THR A 36 -19.75 -3.17 1.21
CA THR A 36 -19.69 -1.84 1.83
C THR A 36 -19.62 -0.77 0.74
N ALA A 37 -19.93 0.48 1.08
CA ALA A 37 -19.76 1.60 0.14
C ALA A 37 -18.29 1.95 -0.16
N GLN A 38 -17.32 1.28 0.47
CA GLN A 38 -15.89 1.38 0.21
C GLN A 38 -15.37 0.06 -0.37
N ASN A 39 -14.20 0.10 -1.01
CA ASN A 39 -13.55 -1.08 -1.57
C ASN A 39 -13.30 -2.16 -0.51
N ASN A 40 -14.02 -3.27 -0.60
CA ASN A 40 -13.70 -4.49 0.13
C ASN A 40 -12.97 -5.49 -0.78
N ALA A 41 -12.36 -6.50 -0.17
CA ALA A 41 -11.72 -7.57 -0.93
C ALA A 41 -11.64 -8.84 -0.08
N VAL A 42 -11.85 -10.00 -0.71
CA VAL A 42 -11.45 -11.29 -0.16
C VAL A 42 -9.95 -11.47 -0.38
N GLN A 43 -9.22 -11.65 0.70
CA GLN A 43 -7.76 -11.81 0.71
C GLN A 43 -7.36 -13.29 0.73
N ALA A 44 -8.13 -14.12 1.42
CA ALA A 44 -7.96 -15.57 1.45
C ALA A 44 -9.28 -16.28 1.74
N VAL A 45 -9.37 -17.55 1.34
CA VAL A 45 -10.40 -18.48 1.80
C VAL A 45 -9.71 -19.54 2.64
N VAL A 46 -10.02 -19.56 3.94
CA VAL A 46 -9.48 -20.52 4.92
C VAL A 46 -10.59 -21.46 5.40
N GLY A 47 -10.24 -22.46 6.21
CA GLY A 47 -11.16 -23.50 6.65
C GLY A 47 -11.33 -24.62 5.64
N THR A 48 -12.40 -25.41 5.78
CA THR A 48 -12.64 -26.59 4.93
C THR A 48 -13.65 -26.29 3.83
N ALA A 49 -13.71 -27.13 2.79
CA ALA A 49 -14.71 -26.99 1.72
C ALA A 49 -16.17 -26.98 2.25
N GLY A 50 -16.44 -27.65 3.37
CA GLY A 50 -17.77 -27.66 4.01
C GLY A 50 -18.02 -26.50 4.98
N SER A 51 -16.98 -25.77 5.39
CA SER A 51 -17.10 -24.63 6.31
C SER A 51 -16.03 -23.57 5.99
N PRO A 52 -16.11 -22.92 4.81
CA PRO A 52 -15.13 -21.94 4.42
C PRO A 52 -15.30 -20.65 5.22
N VAL A 53 -14.18 -20.00 5.49
CA VAL A 53 -14.06 -18.71 6.17
C VAL A 53 -13.32 -17.76 5.23
N LEU A 54 -13.86 -16.57 5.02
CA LEU A 54 -13.20 -15.53 4.24
C LEU A 54 -12.33 -14.70 5.16
N LEU A 55 -11.09 -14.46 4.75
CA LEU A 55 -10.29 -13.35 5.22
C LEU A 55 -10.57 -12.14 4.33
N LEU A 56 -10.87 -11.01 4.94
CA LEU A 56 -11.30 -9.79 4.29
C LEU A 56 -10.32 -8.67 4.57
N ARG A 57 -10.12 -7.79 3.59
CA ARG A 57 -9.46 -6.50 3.78
C ARG A 57 -10.35 -5.60 4.64
N GLY A 58 -9.73 -4.87 5.57
CA GLY A 58 -10.39 -3.90 6.44
C GLY A 58 -10.96 -4.49 7.73
N ALA A 59 -11.20 -3.62 8.71
CA ALA A 59 -11.83 -3.94 9.97
C ALA A 59 -13.34 -3.68 9.90
N TYR A 60 -14.14 -4.70 10.23
CA TYR A 60 -15.60 -4.62 10.29
C TYR A 60 -16.03 -4.70 11.75
N ASP A 61 -16.33 -3.58 12.40
CA ASP A 61 -16.71 -3.54 13.81
C ASP A 61 -18.09 -2.90 14.03
N GLY A 62 -18.46 -2.70 15.30
CA GLY A 62 -19.74 -2.10 15.65
C GLY A 62 -19.92 -0.66 15.15
N ALA A 63 -18.84 0.03 14.78
CA ALA A 63 -18.86 1.38 14.19
C ALA A 63 -18.88 1.36 12.65
N GLY A 64 -18.73 0.18 12.03
CA GLY A 64 -18.82 -0.04 10.59
C GLY A 64 -17.51 -0.58 9.98
N PHE A 65 -17.34 -0.30 8.68
CA PHE A 65 -16.13 -0.66 7.95
C PHE A 65 -15.05 0.42 8.09
N HIS A 66 -13.82 -0.02 8.32
CA HIS A 66 -12.61 0.80 8.30
C HIS A 66 -11.60 0.16 7.35
N ASP A 67 -10.95 1.00 6.56
CA ASP A 67 -10.02 0.56 5.50
C ASP A 67 -8.74 -0.10 6.04
N GLU A 68 -8.48 0.05 7.35
CA GLU A 68 -7.33 -0.49 8.05
C GLU A 68 -7.61 -1.89 8.63
N GLY A 69 -6.62 -2.78 8.55
CA GLY A 69 -6.65 -4.09 9.19
C GLY A 69 -7.28 -5.18 8.31
N ALA A 70 -7.68 -6.26 8.96
CA ALA A 70 -8.32 -7.40 8.32
C ALA A 70 -9.44 -7.94 9.20
N SER A 71 -10.41 -8.61 8.58
CA SER A 71 -11.53 -9.25 9.27
C SER A 71 -11.74 -10.67 8.75
N ARG A 72 -12.45 -11.49 9.52
CA ARG A 72 -12.85 -12.83 9.10
C ARG A 72 -14.36 -13.00 9.15
N VAL A 73 -14.90 -13.84 8.27
CA VAL A 73 -16.30 -14.24 8.35
C VAL A 73 -16.50 -15.65 7.82
N ALA A 74 -17.32 -16.45 8.50
CA ALA A 74 -17.76 -17.73 7.94
C ALA A 74 -18.67 -17.47 6.74
N VAL A 75 -18.45 -18.17 5.63
CA VAL A 75 -19.29 -18.03 4.42
C VAL A 75 -20.70 -18.54 4.69
N ALA A 76 -20.84 -19.56 5.52
CA ALA A 76 -22.13 -20.10 5.94
C ALA A 76 -22.61 -19.42 7.24
N GLY A 77 -23.89 -19.05 7.28
CA GLY A 77 -24.54 -18.50 8.46
C GLY A 77 -24.89 -17.02 8.36
N THR A 78 -25.25 -16.43 9.50
CA THR A 78 -25.74 -15.05 9.61
C THR A 78 -24.77 -14.13 10.35
N ALA A 79 -23.60 -14.65 10.75
CA ALA A 79 -22.60 -13.91 11.50
C ALA A 79 -21.97 -12.81 10.61
N ARG A 80 -21.89 -11.59 11.14
CA ARG A 80 -21.20 -10.48 10.48
C ARG A 80 -19.68 -10.70 10.52
N PRO A 81 -18.92 -10.08 9.61
CA PRO A 81 -17.46 -10.08 9.71
C PRO A 81 -16.98 -9.54 11.06
N VAL A 82 -15.89 -10.14 11.57
CA VAL A 82 -15.27 -9.79 12.85
C VAL A 82 -13.81 -9.39 12.61
N PRO A 83 -13.31 -8.27 13.18
CA PRO A 83 -11.94 -7.84 12.98
C PRO A 83 -10.95 -8.81 13.59
N LEU A 84 -9.82 -9.00 12.91
CA LEU A 84 -8.67 -9.69 13.48
C LEU A 84 -7.90 -8.72 14.37
N ARG A 85 -7.69 -9.11 15.63
CA ARG A 85 -6.79 -8.39 16.54
C ARG A 85 -5.35 -8.74 16.18
N ILE A 86 -4.64 -7.82 15.53
CA ILE A 86 -3.21 -7.94 15.23
C ILE A 86 -2.47 -6.93 16.12
N ALA A 87 -1.67 -7.42 17.06
CA ALA A 87 -0.92 -6.54 17.97
C ALA A 87 0.02 -5.62 17.17
N GLY A 88 0.12 -4.34 17.52
CA GLY A 88 1.06 -3.41 16.86
C GLY A 88 0.86 -3.25 15.35
N TYR A 89 -0.34 -3.53 14.83
CA TYR A 89 -0.68 -3.29 13.43
C TYR A 89 -0.59 -1.80 13.10
N SER A 90 0.12 -1.49 12.01
CA SER A 90 0.21 -0.16 11.42
C SER A 90 0.59 -0.31 9.95
N SER A 91 0.09 0.61 9.11
CA SER A 91 0.54 0.77 7.72
C SER A 91 0.37 2.23 7.29
N SER A 92 1.40 2.79 6.68
CA SER A 92 1.44 4.11 6.05
C SER A 92 0.86 4.10 4.62
N SER A 93 0.57 2.91 4.10
CA SER A 93 -0.07 2.67 2.81
C SER A 93 -1.46 2.06 3.00
N PRO A 94 -2.50 2.57 2.31
CA PRO A 94 -3.82 1.92 2.29
C PRO A 94 -3.84 0.65 1.43
N ALA A 95 -2.82 0.43 0.60
CA ALA A 95 -2.71 -0.74 -0.25
C ALA A 95 -2.15 -1.92 0.56
N THR A 96 -2.94 -2.48 1.47
CA THR A 96 -2.52 -3.60 2.33
C THR A 96 -2.94 -4.95 1.74
N GLY A 97 -2.09 -5.97 1.89
CA GLY A 97 -2.39 -7.35 1.47
C GLY A 97 -2.27 -8.32 2.64
N PHE A 98 -3.08 -9.39 2.62
CA PHE A 98 -3.06 -10.42 3.66
C PHE A 98 -3.14 -11.81 3.03
N TYR A 99 -2.44 -12.77 3.62
CA TYR A 99 -2.56 -14.18 3.32
C TYR A 99 -2.56 -14.97 4.62
N MET A 100 -3.39 -16.00 4.72
CA MET A 100 -3.45 -16.86 5.90
C MET A 100 -3.38 -18.31 5.47
N THR A 101 -2.54 -19.11 6.16
CA THR A 101 -2.47 -20.54 5.92
C THR A 101 -3.79 -21.22 6.31
N PRO A 102 -4.16 -22.34 5.66
CA PRO A 102 -5.41 -23.04 5.97
C PRO A 102 -5.55 -23.49 7.43
N ASP A 103 -4.43 -23.74 8.11
CA ASP A 103 -4.40 -24.11 9.54
C ASP A 103 -4.40 -22.90 10.49
N GLU A 104 -4.52 -21.68 9.94
CA GLU A 104 -4.54 -20.39 10.65
C GLU A 104 -3.31 -20.13 11.53
N LYS A 105 -2.21 -20.87 11.35
CA LYS A 105 -0.99 -20.69 12.17
C LYS A 105 -0.08 -19.58 11.68
N ILE A 106 -0.23 -19.17 10.42
CA ILE A 106 0.61 -18.17 9.78
C ILE A 106 -0.30 -17.15 9.09
N LEU A 107 -0.11 -15.89 9.45
CA LEU A 107 -0.66 -14.72 8.76
C LEU A 107 0.51 -13.96 8.14
N LEU A 108 0.56 -13.88 6.81
CA LEU A 108 1.49 -13.02 6.08
C LEU A 108 0.80 -11.71 5.73
N LEU A 109 1.53 -10.61 5.86
CA LEU A 109 1.02 -9.26 5.64
C LEU A 109 1.94 -8.53 4.66
N SER A 110 1.36 -7.75 3.76
CA SER A 110 2.05 -6.78 2.91
C SER A 110 1.66 -5.38 3.40
N LEU A 111 2.60 -4.68 4.03
CA LEU A 111 2.37 -3.41 4.74
C LEU A 111 3.52 -2.42 4.50
N GLU A 112 3.25 -1.12 4.50
CA GLU A 112 4.28 -0.08 4.52
C GLU A 112 4.43 0.43 5.96
N ARG A 113 5.55 0.12 6.64
CA ARG A 113 5.78 0.43 8.05
C ARG A 113 7.08 1.23 8.22
N GLU A 114 7.30 1.77 9.41
CA GLU A 114 8.56 2.47 9.75
C GLU A 114 9.79 1.57 9.54
N ASP A 115 9.64 0.26 9.74
CA ASP A 115 10.68 -0.74 9.55
C ASP A 115 10.73 -1.37 8.14
N SER A 116 9.96 -0.84 7.18
CA SER A 116 10.00 -1.29 5.78
C SER A 116 11.33 -0.95 5.11
N GLN A 117 11.81 -1.82 4.24
CA GLN A 117 12.95 -1.54 3.35
C GLN A 117 12.57 -0.55 2.24
N GLY A 118 11.31 -0.58 1.80
CA GLY A 118 10.78 0.32 0.79
C GLY A 118 9.34 0.71 1.05
N ALA A 119 8.48 0.52 0.04
CA ALA A 119 7.04 0.70 0.19
C ALA A 119 6.46 -0.46 1.01
N ASN A 120 5.59 -1.29 0.41
CA ASN A 120 5.10 -2.45 1.13
C ASN A 120 6.20 -3.51 1.26
N ASP A 121 6.41 -3.97 2.48
CA ASP A 121 7.26 -5.10 2.83
C ASP A 121 6.39 -6.29 3.24
N LEU A 122 6.95 -7.51 3.19
CA LEU A 122 6.32 -8.71 3.73
C LEU A 122 6.68 -8.93 5.19
N TYR A 123 5.65 -9.23 5.97
CA TYR A 123 5.71 -9.50 7.39
C TYR A 123 4.99 -10.79 7.72
N LEU A 124 5.36 -11.37 8.86
CA LEU A 124 4.77 -12.54 9.46
C LEU A 124 4.11 -12.19 10.79
N SER A 125 2.94 -12.75 11.02
CA SER A 125 2.29 -12.78 12.32
C SER A 125 1.76 -14.18 12.63
N ARG A 126 1.70 -14.51 13.92
CA ARG A 126 1.28 -15.83 14.44
C ARG A 126 0.17 -15.68 15.47
N PRO A 127 -0.64 -16.72 15.73
CA PRO A 127 -1.58 -16.71 16.84
C PRO A 127 -0.90 -16.35 18.16
N ASP A 128 -1.48 -15.40 18.90
CA ASP A 128 -0.95 -14.94 20.19
C ASP A 128 -1.46 -15.74 21.41
N GLY A 129 -2.29 -16.76 21.16
CA GLY A 129 -2.92 -17.59 22.20
C GLY A 129 -4.15 -16.94 22.87
N ALA A 130 -4.43 -15.66 22.61
CA ALA A 130 -5.55 -14.91 23.16
C ALA A 130 -6.57 -14.53 22.06
N GLY A 131 -6.69 -15.38 21.04
CA GLY A 131 -7.61 -15.19 19.91
C GLY A 131 -7.21 -14.05 18.95
N GLY A 132 -5.98 -13.55 19.04
CA GLY A 132 -5.42 -12.56 18.12
C GLY A 132 -4.13 -13.07 17.47
N TYR A 133 -3.40 -12.12 16.90
CA TYR A 133 -2.17 -12.30 16.16
C TYR A 133 -1.07 -11.40 16.74
N THR A 134 0.17 -11.88 16.74
CA THR A 134 1.34 -11.17 17.26
C THR A 134 1.68 -9.92 16.44
N ALA A 135 2.63 -9.12 16.93
CA ALA A 135 3.18 -8.02 16.15
C ALA A 135 3.78 -8.53 14.82
N PRO A 136 3.60 -7.80 13.70
CA PRO A 136 4.22 -8.14 12.42
C PRO A 136 5.75 -8.20 12.56
N GLN A 137 6.32 -9.36 12.26
CA GLN A 137 7.76 -9.61 12.19
C GLN A 137 8.20 -9.49 10.73
N SER A 138 9.12 -8.59 10.41
CA SER A 138 9.67 -8.47 9.05
C SER A 138 10.30 -9.80 8.59
N LEU A 139 10.09 -10.17 7.32
CA LEU A 139 10.75 -11.32 6.70
C LEU A 139 12.23 -11.06 6.34
N GLY A 140 12.70 -9.82 6.51
CA GLY A 140 14.09 -9.43 6.33
C GLY A 140 14.42 -8.94 4.91
N ALA A 141 15.56 -8.25 4.80
CA ALA A 141 15.99 -7.54 3.59
C ALA A 141 16.42 -8.43 2.40
N VAL A 142 16.31 -9.77 2.53
CA VAL A 142 16.47 -10.68 1.39
C VAL A 142 15.15 -10.81 0.62
N VAL A 143 14.03 -10.94 1.34
CA VAL A 143 12.70 -11.01 0.74
C VAL A 143 12.18 -9.61 0.43
N ASN A 144 12.35 -8.68 1.36
CA ASN A 144 11.91 -7.30 1.20
C ASN A 144 12.96 -6.48 0.49
N SER A 145 12.51 -5.56 -0.35
CA SER A 145 13.35 -4.71 -1.20
C SER A 145 12.96 -3.23 -1.01
N PRO A 146 13.71 -2.28 -1.59
CA PRO A 146 13.28 -0.89 -1.69
C PRO A 146 12.00 -0.68 -2.55
N GLY A 147 11.43 -1.75 -3.09
CA GLY A 147 10.22 -1.73 -3.90
C GLY A 147 8.96 -1.93 -3.07
N TYR A 148 8.01 -2.66 -3.65
CA TYR A 148 6.73 -2.99 -3.07
C TYR A 148 6.53 -4.50 -3.25
N GLU A 149 6.56 -5.26 -2.15
CA GLU A 149 6.33 -6.70 -2.09
C GLU A 149 4.91 -7.01 -1.57
N PHE A 150 4.23 -7.94 -2.26
CA PHE A 150 2.83 -8.21 -2.04
C PHE A 150 2.40 -9.57 -2.57
N ALA A 151 1.11 -9.87 -2.40
CA ALA A 151 0.48 -11.12 -2.81
C ALA A 151 1.27 -12.38 -2.36
N PRO A 152 1.64 -12.49 -1.07
CA PRO A 152 2.37 -13.64 -0.59
C PRO A 152 1.49 -14.90 -0.66
N TRP A 153 2.10 -16.02 -1.00
CA TRP A 153 1.52 -17.36 -0.89
C TRP A 153 2.58 -18.31 -0.37
N LEU A 154 2.24 -19.08 0.66
CA LEU A 154 3.16 -20.00 1.31
C LEU A 154 2.80 -21.44 0.93
N SER A 155 3.82 -22.24 0.60
CA SER A 155 3.63 -23.67 0.38
C SER A 155 3.10 -24.38 1.63
N ALA A 156 2.42 -25.50 1.44
CA ALA A 156 1.79 -26.25 2.53
C ALA A 156 2.78 -26.75 3.60
N ASP A 157 4.04 -26.98 3.23
CA ASP A 157 5.13 -27.35 4.14
C ASP A 157 5.79 -26.14 4.82
N GLY A 158 5.38 -24.93 4.47
CA GLY A 158 5.90 -23.68 5.02
C GLY A 158 7.34 -23.36 4.61
N LYS A 159 7.86 -23.98 3.55
CA LYS A 159 9.27 -23.83 3.12
C LYS A 159 9.46 -22.90 1.93
N ALA A 160 8.52 -22.85 0.99
CA ALA A 160 8.61 -21.98 -0.17
C ALA A 160 7.61 -20.82 -0.05
N LEU A 161 8.13 -19.59 -0.08
CA LEU A 161 7.35 -18.37 -0.14
C LEU A 161 7.34 -17.87 -1.58
N TYR A 162 6.16 -17.80 -2.17
CA TYR A 162 5.92 -17.14 -3.44
C TYR A 162 5.37 -15.75 -3.17
N PHE A 163 5.82 -14.75 -3.90
CA PHE A 163 5.36 -13.37 -3.73
C PHE A 163 5.59 -12.56 -4.99
N SER A 164 4.90 -11.43 -5.09
CA SER A 164 5.09 -10.48 -6.18
C SER A 164 5.89 -9.28 -5.70
N SER A 165 6.75 -8.76 -6.56
CA SER A 165 7.58 -7.61 -6.22
C SER A 165 7.70 -6.66 -7.40
N TYR A 166 7.60 -5.37 -7.07
CA TYR A 166 8.02 -4.29 -7.97
C TYR A 166 9.52 -3.98 -7.84
N GLY A 167 10.21 -4.38 -6.76
CA GLY A 167 11.61 -3.97 -6.52
C GLY A 167 12.68 -4.98 -6.95
N HIS A 168 12.38 -6.28 -6.90
CA HIS A 168 13.32 -7.32 -7.34
C HIS A 168 13.53 -7.29 -8.85
N GLN A 169 14.71 -7.70 -9.31
CA GLN A 169 15.03 -7.72 -10.75
C GLN A 169 14.20 -8.79 -11.48
N GLY A 170 13.56 -8.40 -12.59
CA GLY A 170 12.71 -9.30 -13.36
C GLY A 170 12.40 -8.78 -14.78
N TYR A 171 11.25 -9.17 -15.32
CA TYR A 171 10.87 -8.98 -16.73
C TYR A 171 9.98 -7.74 -16.92
N GLY A 172 9.24 -7.33 -15.89
CA GLY A 172 8.15 -6.36 -16.05
C GLY A 172 7.97 -5.38 -14.89
N SER A 173 6.70 -5.00 -14.70
CA SER A 173 6.22 -4.10 -13.66
C SER A 173 6.34 -4.76 -12.29
N ALA A 174 5.49 -5.75 -12.04
CA ALA A 174 5.58 -6.66 -10.91
C ALA A 174 5.82 -8.05 -11.46
N ASP A 175 6.79 -8.76 -10.89
CA ASP A 175 7.07 -10.14 -11.25
C ASP A 175 6.83 -11.05 -10.03
N ILE A 176 6.55 -12.32 -10.30
CA ILE A 176 6.38 -13.37 -9.30
C ILE A 176 7.74 -14.01 -9.02
N PHE A 177 8.11 -14.03 -7.74
CA PHE A 177 9.32 -14.62 -7.20
C PHE A 177 8.98 -15.76 -6.25
N VAL A 178 9.97 -16.62 -6.01
CA VAL A 178 9.94 -17.65 -4.99
C VAL A 178 11.21 -17.58 -4.16
N SER A 179 11.11 -17.84 -2.86
CA SER A 179 12.25 -17.93 -1.95
C SER A 179 12.07 -19.09 -0.97
N GLN A 180 13.16 -19.77 -0.63
CA GLN A 180 13.19 -20.88 0.31
C GLN A 180 13.52 -20.39 1.73
N ARG A 181 12.73 -20.84 2.70
CA ARG A 181 12.99 -20.62 4.11
C ARG A 181 14.17 -21.47 4.55
N LEU A 182 15.23 -20.82 5.05
CA LEU A 182 16.49 -21.49 5.38
C LEU A 182 16.55 -21.97 6.84
N ASP A 183 15.76 -21.37 7.73
CA ASP A 183 15.65 -21.79 9.13
C ASP A 183 14.30 -21.43 9.77
N GLU A 184 14.16 -21.73 11.05
CA GLU A 184 12.95 -21.47 11.84
C GLU A 184 12.78 -20.00 12.30
N SER A 185 13.71 -19.10 11.96
CA SER A 185 13.64 -17.69 12.37
C SER A 185 12.66 -16.87 11.53
N TRP A 186 12.38 -17.31 10.29
CA TRP A 186 11.62 -16.57 9.27
C TRP A 186 12.26 -15.26 8.81
N THR A 187 13.52 -15.01 9.16
CA THR A 187 14.31 -13.86 8.66
C THR A 187 15.45 -14.31 7.74
N LYS A 188 15.72 -15.62 7.65
CA LYS A 188 16.68 -16.20 6.72
C LYS A 188 15.99 -16.93 5.59
N TRP A 189 16.10 -16.35 4.42
CA TRP A 189 15.51 -16.80 3.18
C TRP A 189 16.59 -16.90 2.11
N SER A 190 16.40 -17.77 1.11
CA SER A 190 17.24 -17.75 -0.09
C SER A 190 17.02 -16.45 -0.86
N GLN A 191 17.96 -16.08 -1.73
CA GLN A 191 17.70 -15.00 -2.68
C GLN A 191 16.42 -15.29 -3.47
N PRO A 192 15.53 -14.30 -3.67
CA PRO A 192 14.32 -14.50 -4.45
C PRO A 192 14.66 -14.85 -5.90
N GLU A 193 14.12 -15.96 -6.36
CA GLU A 193 14.25 -16.42 -7.74
C GLU A 193 13.00 -16.04 -8.51
N ASN A 194 13.20 -15.37 -9.64
CA ASN A 194 12.12 -15.02 -10.55
C ASN A 194 11.58 -16.30 -11.22
N LEU A 195 10.26 -16.49 -11.27
CA LEU A 195 9.64 -17.69 -11.86
C LEU A 195 9.78 -17.82 -13.40
N GLY A 196 10.47 -16.88 -14.03
CA GLY A 196 10.83 -16.94 -15.44
C GLY A 196 9.65 -16.64 -16.39
N PRO A 197 9.90 -16.72 -17.71
CA PRO A 197 8.97 -16.23 -18.74
C PRO A 197 7.69 -17.07 -18.86
N ARG A 198 7.61 -18.19 -18.14
CA ARG A 198 6.40 -19.01 -18.05
C ARG A 198 5.31 -18.34 -17.20
N PHE A 199 5.71 -17.57 -16.19
CA PHE A 199 4.81 -16.94 -15.23
C PHE A 199 4.92 -15.41 -15.24
N ASN A 200 6.05 -14.89 -15.72
CA ASN A 200 6.34 -13.47 -15.75
C ASN A 200 6.48 -12.95 -17.18
N GLY A 201 5.84 -11.84 -17.46
CA GLY A 201 5.87 -11.14 -18.74
C GLY A 201 6.45 -9.74 -18.60
N PRO A 202 6.38 -8.92 -19.66
CA PRO A 202 6.87 -7.54 -19.63
C PRO A 202 5.97 -6.57 -18.84
N GLY A 203 4.96 -7.06 -18.12
CA GLY A 203 3.95 -6.25 -17.45
C GLY A 203 3.75 -6.64 -16.00
N TYR A 204 2.51 -6.67 -15.54
CA TYR A 204 2.14 -6.99 -14.17
C TYR A 204 1.79 -8.47 -14.05
N ASP A 205 2.51 -9.17 -13.18
CA ASP A 205 2.33 -10.58 -12.85
C ASP A 205 2.26 -10.76 -11.33
N ALA A 206 1.13 -11.25 -10.82
CA ALA A 206 0.92 -11.36 -9.39
C ALA A 206 -0.09 -12.42 -8.92
N PHE A 207 -0.31 -12.49 -7.61
CA PHE A 207 -1.33 -13.34 -6.98
C PHE A 207 -1.16 -14.82 -7.31
N PHE A 208 0.08 -15.28 -7.23
CA PHE A 208 0.42 -16.68 -7.45
C PHE A 208 -0.15 -17.58 -6.35
N ALA A 209 -0.71 -18.72 -6.74
CA ALA A 209 -1.12 -19.78 -5.82
C ALA A 209 -1.01 -21.15 -6.49
N LEU A 210 -0.69 -22.19 -5.71
CA LEU A 210 -0.68 -23.58 -6.19
C LEU A 210 -1.83 -24.39 -5.60
N GLY A 211 -2.49 -25.15 -6.47
CA GLY A 211 -3.40 -26.22 -6.09
C GLY A 211 -2.66 -27.48 -5.62
N PRO A 212 -3.34 -28.42 -4.95
CA PRO A 212 -2.74 -29.68 -4.49
C PRO A 212 -2.19 -30.59 -5.60
N ASP A 213 -2.70 -30.45 -6.82
CA ASP A 213 -2.24 -31.15 -8.03
C ASP A 213 -1.11 -30.38 -8.77
N GLY A 214 -0.64 -29.29 -8.16
CA GLY A 214 0.36 -28.37 -8.70
C GLY A 214 -0.12 -27.52 -9.87
N THR A 215 -1.43 -27.43 -10.09
CA THR A 215 -2.00 -26.37 -10.93
C THR A 215 -1.69 -25.00 -10.33
N ALA A 216 -0.96 -24.16 -11.07
CA ALA A 216 -0.69 -22.78 -10.66
C ALA A 216 -1.77 -21.83 -11.16
N TYR A 217 -2.14 -20.86 -10.34
CA TYR A 217 -3.04 -19.75 -10.65
C TYR A 217 -2.30 -18.43 -10.44
N TYR A 218 -2.48 -17.47 -11.33
CA TYR A 218 -1.85 -16.14 -11.22
C TYR A 218 -2.58 -15.12 -12.09
N ALA A 219 -2.48 -13.85 -11.74
CA ALA A 219 -2.95 -12.75 -12.54
C ALA A 219 -1.82 -12.19 -13.40
N SER A 220 -2.07 -11.91 -14.68
CA SER A 220 -1.09 -11.33 -15.59
C SER A 220 -1.72 -10.35 -16.59
N THR A 221 -1.00 -9.31 -16.99
CA THR A 221 -1.33 -8.48 -18.17
C THR A 221 -0.85 -9.11 -19.48
N GLY A 222 -0.10 -10.21 -19.42
CA GLY A 222 0.51 -10.88 -20.58
C GLY A 222 1.59 -10.02 -21.25
N ALA A 223 1.68 -10.09 -22.58
CA ALA A 223 2.77 -9.49 -23.35
C ALA A 223 2.81 -7.94 -23.37
N ARG A 224 1.81 -7.25 -22.80
CA ARG A 224 1.77 -5.78 -22.72
C ARG A 224 1.13 -5.36 -21.41
N ASP A 225 1.83 -4.53 -20.63
CA ASP A 225 1.35 -4.06 -19.32
C ASP A 225 0.05 -3.24 -19.40
N THR A 226 -0.22 -2.58 -20.53
CA THR A 226 -1.46 -1.83 -20.75
C THR A 226 -2.69 -2.71 -20.98
N SER A 227 -2.52 -4.04 -21.05
CA SER A 227 -3.63 -4.96 -21.20
C SER A 227 -4.42 -5.07 -19.89
N PRO A 228 -5.74 -5.34 -19.93
CA PRO A 228 -6.46 -5.70 -18.72
C PRO A 228 -5.82 -6.93 -18.08
N LYS A 229 -5.66 -6.89 -16.75
CA LYS A 229 -5.20 -8.02 -15.94
C LYS A 229 -6.18 -9.19 -16.12
N LYS A 230 -5.66 -10.37 -16.45
CA LYS A 230 -6.42 -11.62 -16.61
C LYS A 230 -5.96 -12.65 -15.60
N LEU A 231 -6.86 -13.55 -15.22
CA LEU A 231 -6.51 -14.72 -14.41
C LEU A 231 -6.09 -15.87 -15.33
N PHE A 232 -4.91 -16.43 -15.08
CA PHE A 232 -4.36 -17.58 -15.78
C PHE A 232 -4.29 -18.79 -14.86
N ARG A 233 -4.30 -19.98 -15.46
CA ARG A 233 -3.96 -21.22 -14.78
C ARG A 233 -3.13 -22.14 -15.67
N THR A 234 -2.24 -22.92 -15.09
CA THR A 234 -1.48 -23.95 -15.81
C THR A 234 -2.22 -25.29 -15.83
N PRO A 235 -1.81 -26.25 -16.66
CA PRO A 235 -2.11 -27.66 -16.41
C PRO A 235 -1.49 -28.12 -15.07
N PRO A 236 -2.00 -29.21 -14.47
CA PRO A 236 -1.39 -29.86 -13.32
C PRO A 236 0.07 -30.25 -13.62
N GLY A 237 0.92 -30.23 -12.60
CA GLY A 237 2.34 -30.52 -12.78
C GLY A 237 3.13 -30.36 -11.48
N PRO A 238 4.43 -30.66 -11.48
CA PRO A 238 5.25 -30.35 -10.32
C PRO A 238 5.20 -28.85 -10.03
N PRO A 239 5.25 -28.44 -8.74
CA PRO A 239 5.43 -27.04 -8.37
C PRO A 239 6.61 -26.46 -9.14
N PRO A 240 6.58 -25.18 -9.55
CA PRO A 240 7.79 -24.52 -9.99
C PRO A 240 8.79 -24.57 -8.84
N VAL A 241 9.77 -25.47 -8.97
CA VAL A 241 10.81 -25.70 -7.97
C VAL A 241 11.98 -24.78 -8.28
N ILE A 242 12.52 -24.16 -7.23
CA ILE A 242 13.86 -23.59 -7.26
C ILE A 242 14.86 -24.73 -7.45
N ASP A 243 15.77 -24.63 -8.43
CA ASP A 243 16.94 -25.50 -8.44
C ASP A 243 17.88 -25.05 -7.31
N SER A 244 17.71 -25.64 -6.13
CA SER A 244 18.51 -25.36 -4.93
C SER A 244 20.01 -25.70 -5.08
N THR A 245 20.47 -26.17 -6.24
CA THR A 245 21.91 -26.27 -6.56
C THR A 245 22.45 -25.08 -7.34
N ALA A 246 21.57 -24.21 -7.88
CA ALA A 246 21.92 -22.94 -8.51
C ALA A 246 22.15 -21.79 -7.50
N ILE A 247 22.50 -22.13 -6.25
CA ILE A 247 22.77 -21.18 -5.15
C ILE A 247 24.01 -20.29 -5.42
N ILE A 248 24.78 -20.57 -6.46
CA ILE A 248 25.93 -19.76 -6.87
C ILE A 248 25.64 -19.18 -8.26
N ALA A 249 25.31 -17.89 -8.27
CA ALA A 249 25.03 -17.09 -9.45
C ALA A 249 23.81 -17.57 -10.26
N ALA A 250 22.63 -17.06 -9.92
CA ALA A 250 21.62 -16.83 -10.94
C ALA A 250 22.29 -15.94 -12.01
N ALA A 251 22.76 -16.56 -13.10
CA ALA A 251 23.20 -15.83 -14.26
C ALA A 251 22.04 -14.92 -14.67
N ALA A 252 22.30 -13.62 -14.78
CA ALA A 252 21.28 -12.65 -15.17
C ALA A 252 20.59 -13.18 -16.44
N ASP A 253 19.28 -13.41 -16.36
CA ASP A 253 18.52 -13.77 -17.55
C ASP A 253 18.72 -12.64 -18.58
N PRO A 254 19.19 -12.92 -19.81
CA PRO A 254 19.37 -11.91 -20.86
C PRO A 254 18.08 -11.15 -21.21
N MET A 255 16.90 -11.66 -20.84
CA MET A 255 15.61 -10.99 -20.94
C MET A 255 15.26 -10.10 -19.74
N SER A 256 15.96 -10.25 -18.60
CA SER A 256 15.82 -9.33 -17.46
C SER A 256 16.48 -7.99 -17.78
N GLN A 257 15.78 -6.89 -17.56
CA GLN A 257 16.37 -5.57 -17.78
C GLN A 257 17.22 -5.18 -16.57
N PRO A 258 18.51 -4.84 -16.74
CA PRO A 258 19.33 -4.43 -15.60
C PRO A 258 18.75 -3.14 -14.99
N ARG A 259 18.46 -3.18 -13.69
CA ARG A 259 17.90 -2.05 -12.95
C ARG A 259 18.94 -0.93 -12.82
N ALA A 260 18.48 0.31 -12.83
CA ALA A 260 19.30 1.46 -12.45
C ALA A 260 19.38 1.55 -10.93
N MET A 261 20.54 1.91 -10.39
CA MET A 261 20.71 2.18 -8.96
C MET A 261 20.73 3.68 -8.72
N LEU A 262 19.75 4.20 -7.99
CA LEU A 262 19.72 5.59 -7.55
C LEU A 262 20.18 5.66 -6.10
N THR A 263 21.25 6.40 -5.83
CA THR A 263 21.80 6.62 -4.48
C THR A 263 21.86 8.11 -4.17
N GLY A 264 21.88 8.48 -2.90
CA GLY A 264 22.09 9.87 -2.56
C GLY A 264 21.78 10.23 -1.13
N ARG A 265 21.69 11.54 -0.86
CA ARG A 265 21.38 12.10 0.45
C ARG A 265 20.36 13.20 0.29
N VAL A 266 19.45 13.31 1.27
CA VAL A 266 18.52 14.44 1.32
C VAL A 266 19.13 15.52 2.20
N LEU A 267 19.31 16.71 1.62
CA LEU A 267 20.07 17.79 2.23
C LEU A 267 19.16 18.93 2.67
N ASP A 268 19.49 19.56 3.79
CA ASP A 268 18.94 20.86 4.16
C ASP A 268 19.48 21.94 3.22
N ALA A 269 18.60 22.70 2.58
CA ALA A 269 19.00 23.68 1.57
C ALA A 269 19.85 24.85 2.13
N ARG A 270 19.78 25.15 3.43
CA ARG A 270 20.54 26.23 4.09
C ARG A 270 21.93 25.77 4.49
N THR A 271 22.01 24.60 5.13
CA THR A 271 23.27 24.10 5.70
C THR A 271 24.05 23.21 4.73
N SER A 272 23.39 22.70 3.68
CA SER A 272 23.92 21.65 2.80
C SER A 272 24.29 20.33 3.52
N GLN A 273 23.86 20.16 4.76
CA GLN A 273 24.08 18.94 5.54
C GLN A 273 22.91 17.96 5.37
N PRO A 274 23.12 16.63 5.56
CA PRO A 274 22.04 15.65 5.58
C PRO A 274 21.00 16.00 6.64
N LEU A 275 19.72 15.80 6.33
CA LEU A 275 18.65 16.03 7.29
C LEU A 275 18.72 14.98 8.42
N ALA A 276 18.88 15.46 9.66
CA ALA A 276 19.01 14.60 10.83
C ALA A 276 17.72 13.85 11.19
N GLY A 277 16.55 14.39 10.82
CA GLY A 277 15.23 13.76 11.05
C GLY A 277 14.83 12.72 10.01
N GLY A 278 15.76 12.35 9.11
CA GLY A 278 15.48 11.46 7.99
C GLY A 278 14.60 12.10 6.91
N ALA A 279 14.41 11.37 5.82
CA ALA A 279 13.54 11.75 4.72
C ALA A 279 13.04 10.49 3.99
N GLU A 280 12.01 10.63 3.16
CA GLU A 280 11.54 9.61 2.25
C GLU A 280 11.71 10.11 0.81
N VAL A 281 12.17 9.25 -0.08
CA VAL A 281 12.27 9.50 -1.52
C VAL A 281 11.41 8.49 -2.24
N GLN A 282 10.32 8.95 -2.83
CA GLN A 282 9.40 8.13 -3.62
C GLN A 282 9.66 8.34 -5.11
N ALA A 283 9.81 7.25 -5.86
CA ALA A 283 9.90 7.24 -7.32
C ALA A 283 8.65 6.62 -7.93
N LEU A 284 7.97 7.39 -8.78
CA LEU A 284 6.83 6.93 -9.57
C LEU A 284 7.15 7.05 -11.06
N MET A 285 7.08 5.95 -11.81
CA MET A 285 7.34 5.99 -13.25
C MET A 285 6.26 6.82 -13.98
N ILE A 286 6.69 7.66 -14.93
CA ILE A 286 5.83 8.54 -15.73
C ILE A 286 5.81 8.05 -17.17
N GLY A 287 4.61 7.77 -17.67
CA GLY A 287 4.39 7.48 -19.11
C GLY A 287 5.13 6.24 -19.60
N GLY A 288 5.66 5.42 -18.69
CA GLY A 288 6.17 4.10 -19.00
C GLY A 288 5.02 3.14 -19.26
N PRO A 289 5.29 2.02 -19.94
CA PRO A 289 4.29 0.98 -20.08
C PRO A 289 3.90 0.40 -18.72
N ILE A 290 4.81 0.47 -17.72
CA ILE A 290 4.68 -0.16 -16.40
C ILE A 290 4.31 0.82 -15.28
N ASP A 291 3.34 0.44 -14.43
CA ASP A 291 3.03 1.10 -13.16
C ASP A 291 4.05 0.76 -12.07
N PHE A 292 5.28 1.26 -12.21
CA PHE A 292 6.36 1.03 -11.24
C PHE A 292 6.43 2.11 -10.15
N ARG A 293 6.52 1.67 -8.89
CA ARG A 293 6.76 2.50 -7.71
C ARG A 293 7.89 1.92 -6.84
N SER A 294 8.77 2.79 -6.35
CA SER A 294 9.76 2.47 -5.31
C SER A 294 9.81 3.61 -4.30
N THR A 295 10.06 3.28 -3.04
CA THR A 295 10.24 4.24 -1.95
C THR A 295 11.54 3.90 -1.23
N ALA A 296 12.33 4.90 -0.85
CA ALA A 296 13.49 4.69 -0.01
C ALA A 296 13.48 5.68 1.16
N HIS A 297 13.80 5.18 2.35
CA HIS A 297 14.06 6.03 3.51
C HIS A 297 15.53 6.47 3.50
N ALA A 298 15.74 7.77 3.68
CA ALA A 298 17.05 8.40 3.76
C ALA A 298 17.38 8.73 5.21
N ASP A 299 18.55 8.30 5.66
CA ASP A 299 19.12 8.64 6.96
C ASP A 299 20.32 9.58 6.80
N GLN A 300 21.20 9.65 7.82
CA GLN A 300 22.43 10.44 7.76
C GLN A 300 23.46 9.91 6.74
N VAL A 301 23.43 8.61 6.43
CA VAL A 301 24.30 7.97 5.45
C VAL A 301 23.79 8.25 4.04
N GLY A 302 22.47 8.14 3.85
CA GLY A 302 21.79 8.43 2.60
C GLY A 302 20.61 7.49 2.34
N PHE A 303 20.22 7.38 1.08
CA PHE A 303 19.25 6.40 0.59
C PHE A 303 19.80 5.68 -0.63
N GLN A 304 19.21 4.53 -0.94
CA GLN A 304 19.42 3.77 -2.16
C GLN A 304 18.08 3.21 -2.64
N MET A 305 17.85 3.23 -3.96
CA MET A 305 16.71 2.57 -4.59
C MET A 305 17.10 1.96 -5.94
N SER A 306 16.46 0.84 -6.26
CA SER A 306 16.60 0.14 -7.54
C SER A 306 15.42 0.49 -8.43
N LEU A 307 15.66 1.00 -9.64
CA LEU A 307 14.63 1.50 -10.55
C LEU A 307 14.66 0.74 -11.88
N ALA A 308 13.50 0.42 -12.45
CA ALA A 308 13.43 0.05 -13.87
C ALA A 308 13.96 1.19 -14.77
N PRO A 309 14.49 0.91 -15.96
CA PRO A 309 14.78 1.96 -16.94
C PRO A 309 13.52 2.75 -17.28
N GLY A 310 13.58 4.08 -17.26
CA GLY A 310 12.40 4.90 -17.50
C GLY A 310 12.51 6.32 -16.98
N ARG A 311 11.43 7.08 -17.16
CA ARG A 311 11.27 8.44 -16.64
C ARG A 311 10.43 8.40 -15.37
N TYR A 312 10.83 9.14 -14.34
CA TYR A 312 10.27 9.09 -13.01
C TYR A 312 9.94 10.49 -12.50
N ARG A 313 8.83 10.59 -11.75
CA ARG A 313 8.57 11.65 -10.80
C ARG A 313 9.21 11.22 -9.49
N LEU A 314 10.12 12.03 -8.97
CA LEU A 314 10.70 11.82 -7.65
C LEU A 314 10.03 12.79 -6.68
N THR A 315 9.40 12.27 -5.64
CA THR A 315 8.85 13.06 -4.53
C THR A 315 9.73 12.82 -3.31
N THR A 316 10.44 13.84 -2.85
CA THR A 316 11.23 13.77 -1.61
C THR A 316 10.48 14.48 -0.50
N THR A 317 10.26 13.82 0.62
CA THR A 317 9.56 14.33 1.79
C THR A 317 10.42 14.22 3.05
N ALA A 318 10.47 15.26 3.87
CA ALA A 318 11.05 15.20 5.21
C ALA A 318 10.14 15.99 6.15
N GLY A 319 9.32 15.28 6.91
CA GLY A 319 8.21 15.87 7.63
C GLY A 319 7.27 16.67 6.72
N LEU A 320 7.19 17.99 6.92
CA LEU A 320 6.38 18.92 6.10
C LEU A 320 7.06 19.41 4.82
N LEU A 321 8.35 19.10 4.64
CA LEU A 321 9.12 19.58 3.50
C LEU A 321 8.91 18.63 2.33
N THR A 322 8.48 19.15 1.19
CA THR A 322 8.29 18.34 -0.03
C THR A 322 9.00 18.98 -1.21
N ARG A 323 9.67 18.16 -2.01
CA ARG A 323 10.23 18.54 -3.30
C ARG A 323 9.83 17.50 -4.34
N VAL A 324 9.47 17.98 -5.52
CA VAL A 324 9.18 17.12 -6.68
C VAL A 324 10.19 17.43 -7.78
N ASP A 325 10.89 16.39 -8.24
CA ASP A 325 11.79 16.45 -9.38
C ASP A 325 11.36 15.42 -10.45
N THR A 326 12.01 15.47 -11.61
CA THR A 326 11.84 14.45 -12.67
C THR A 326 13.21 13.92 -13.08
N LEU A 327 13.32 12.61 -13.20
CA LEU A 327 14.57 11.92 -13.51
C LEU A 327 14.33 10.84 -14.57
N THR A 328 15.22 10.72 -15.57
CA THR A 328 15.21 9.59 -16.50
C THR A 328 16.42 8.72 -16.25
N VAL A 329 16.22 7.44 -15.93
CA VAL A 329 17.29 6.47 -15.68
C VAL A 329 17.38 5.43 -16.79
N ARG A 330 18.60 4.99 -17.12
CA ARG A 330 18.89 3.95 -18.13
C ARG A 330 19.20 2.61 -17.48
N ALA A 331 19.10 1.54 -18.27
CA ALA A 331 19.39 0.19 -17.80
C ALA A 331 20.82 0.05 -17.28
N GLY A 332 20.94 -0.52 -16.07
CA GLY A 332 22.21 -0.75 -15.38
C GLY A 332 22.97 0.49 -14.91
N GLU A 333 22.42 1.70 -15.07
CA GLU A 333 23.14 2.92 -14.66
C GLU A 333 23.15 3.06 -13.13
N SER A 334 24.27 3.52 -12.57
CA SER A 334 24.31 4.02 -11.20
C SER A 334 24.25 5.55 -11.25
N ARG A 335 23.29 6.13 -10.52
CA ARG A 335 23.02 7.57 -10.52
C ARG A 335 22.97 8.13 -9.11
N ARG A 336 23.56 9.30 -8.91
CA ARG A 336 23.48 10.05 -7.67
C ARG A 336 22.37 11.11 -7.74
N TYR A 337 21.54 11.22 -6.70
CA TYR A 337 20.48 12.23 -6.58
C TYR A 337 20.48 12.85 -5.18
N GLU A 338 20.69 14.16 -5.10
CA GLU A 338 20.79 14.88 -3.82
C GLU A 338 19.79 16.04 -3.75
N PRO A 339 18.51 15.74 -3.47
CA PRO A 339 17.50 16.78 -3.33
C PRO A 339 17.82 17.67 -2.13
N ARG A 340 17.62 18.97 -2.33
CA ARG A 340 17.71 19.98 -1.27
C ARG A 340 16.30 20.39 -0.87
N LEU A 341 15.93 20.10 0.36
CA LEU A 341 14.66 20.54 0.94
C LEU A 341 14.85 21.88 1.63
N THR A 342 14.04 22.85 1.24
CA THR A 342 14.01 24.16 1.90
C THR A 342 13.14 24.05 3.14
N PRO A 343 13.69 24.29 4.36
CA PRO A 343 12.90 24.30 5.57
C PRO A 343 11.73 25.26 5.45
N ALA A 344 10.56 24.80 5.84
CA ALA A 344 9.35 25.57 5.71
C ALA A 344 9.40 26.71 6.74
N THR A 345 9.35 27.94 6.24
CA THR A 345 9.37 29.17 7.03
C THR A 345 7.97 29.51 7.52
N VAL A 346 7.86 30.38 8.53
CA VAL A 346 6.57 30.96 8.94
C VAL A 346 5.84 31.53 7.73
N GLY A 347 4.56 31.15 7.58
CA GLY A 347 3.70 31.48 6.44
C GLY A 347 3.70 30.45 5.31
N SER A 348 4.58 29.45 5.34
CA SER A 348 4.57 28.35 4.35
C SER A 348 3.24 27.61 4.40
N ARG A 349 2.70 27.29 3.22
CA ARG A 349 1.46 26.53 3.05
C ARG A 349 1.75 25.16 2.43
N LEU A 350 1.12 24.13 2.96
CA LEU A 350 1.16 22.77 2.46
C LEU A 350 -0.27 22.29 2.19
N ASP A 351 -0.55 21.88 0.96
CA ASP A 351 -1.81 21.20 0.63
C ASP A 351 -1.76 19.76 1.18
N LEU A 352 -2.88 19.26 1.70
CA LEU A 352 -3.04 17.87 2.12
C LEU A 352 -4.01 17.14 1.17
N PRO A 353 -3.59 16.79 -0.07
CA PRO A 353 -4.49 16.27 -1.10
C PRO A 353 -5.07 14.88 -0.75
N ASP A 354 -4.33 14.07 0.01
CA ASP A 354 -4.76 12.72 0.43
C ASP A 354 -5.64 12.74 1.69
N LEU A 355 -5.94 13.93 2.22
CA LEU A 355 -6.86 14.12 3.33
C LEU A 355 -8.28 14.31 2.79
N LEU A 356 -8.99 13.19 2.72
CA LEU A 356 -10.29 13.01 2.12
C LEU A 356 -11.36 12.76 3.19
N PHE A 357 -12.59 13.16 2.88
CA PHE A 357 -13.74 13.03 3.76
C PHE A 357 -14.89 12.34 3.03
N VAL A 358 -15.72 11.63 3.78
CA VAL A 358 -17.03 11.16 3.30
C VAL A 358 -17.82 12.36 2.77
N GLN A 359 -18.51 12.18 1.64
CA GLN A 359 -19.25 13.24 0.99
C GLN A 359 -20.22 13.91 1.99
N SER A 360 -20.19 15.25 2.01
CA SER A 360 -21.02 16.09 2.87
C SER A 360 -20.84 15.86 4.39
N GLN A 361 -19.75 15.21 4.82
CA GLN A 361 -19.47 14.94 6.23
C GLN A 361 -18.05 15.39 6.61
N ALA A 362 -17.83 15.52 7.92
CA ALA A 362 -16.51 15.69 8.53
C ALA A 362 -15.81 14.36 8.86
N LYS A 363 -16.47 13.22 8.62
CA LYS A 363 -15.87 11.88 8.77
C LYS A 363 -14.79 11.68 7.70
N MET A 364 -13.57 11.41 8.13
CA MET A 364 -12.42 11.15 7.24
C MET A 364 -12.52 9.76 6.61
N LEU A 365 -11.98 9.61 5.39
CA LEU A 365 -11.80 8.29 4.77
C LEU A 365 -10.61 7.56 5.40
N GLY A 366 -10.64 6.23 5.37
CA GLY A 366 -9.57 5.41 5.95
C GLY A 366 -8.18 5.73 5.39
N SER A 367 -8.10 5.97 4.08
CA SER A 367 -6.87 6.36 3.37
C SER A 367 -6.21 7.63 3.93
N SER A 368 -6.95 8.51 4.59
CA SER A 368 -6.44 9.79 5.12
C SER A 368 -5.67 9.65 6.43
N TYR A 369 -5.90 8.57 7.18
CA TYR A 369 -5.23 8.35 8.46
C TYR A 369 -3.73 8.16 8.31
N ALA A 370 -3.27 7.52 7.22
CA ALA A 370 -1.86 7.39 6.91
C ALA A 370 -1.16 8.76 6.77
N THR A 371 -1.75 9.68 6.02
CA THR A 371 -1.24 11.05 5.86
C THR A 371 -1.23 11.80 7.19
N LEU A 372 -2.26 11.62 8.02
CA LEU A 372 -2.32 12.26 9.33
C LEU A 372 -1.35 11.65 10.35
N ASN A 373 -1.04 10.36 10.27
CA ASN A 373 -0.03 9.71 11.11
C ASN A 373 1.36 10.30 10.81
N ARG A 374 1.74 10.39 9.53
CA ARG A 374 2.99 11.06 9.10
C ARG A 374 3.05 12.52 9.54
N LEU A 375 1.94 13.25 9.43
CA LEU A 375 1.86 14.63 9.90
C LEU A 375 2.04 14.72 11.43
N ALA A 376 1.42 13.82 12.20
CA ALA A 376 1.58 13.77 13.65
C ALA A 376 3.02 13.48 14.07
N GLU A 377 3.69 12.54 13.40
CA GLU A 377 5.12 12.25 13.58
C GLU A 377 5.98 13.48 13.29
N SER A 378 5.76 14.11 12.13
CA SER A 378 6.46 15.34 11.74
C SER A 378 6.32 16.44 12.81
N LEU A 379 5.15 16.61 13.39
CA LEU A 379 4.90 17.60 14.44
C LEU A 379 5.56 17.20 15.78
N LYS A 380 5.67 15.91 16.09
CA LYS A 380 6.40 15.44 17.28
C LYS A 380 7.91 15.66 17.12
N ASP A 381 8.46 15.38 15.95
CA ASP A 381 9.89 15.54 15.65
C ASP A 381 10.32 17.02 15.61
N ASN A 382 9.36 17.93 15.38
CA ASN A 382 9.57 19.36 15.34
C ASN A 382 8.80 20.06 16.48
N PRO A 383 9.21 19.91 17.75
CA PRO A 383 8.41 20.32 18.91
C PRO A 383 8.13 21.83 19.01
N GLN A 384 8.93 22.66 18.35
CA GLN A 384 8.77 24.13 18.30
C GLN A 384 7.78 24.60 17.23
N LEU A 385 7.43 23.73 16.28
CA LEU A 385 6.63 24.10 15.11
C LEU A 385 5.16 24.25 15.51
N GLU A 386 4.54 25.36 15.14
CA GLU A 386 3.10 25.58 15.33
C GLU A 386 2.42 25.70 13.96
N ILE A 387 1.20 25.16 13.86
CA ILE A 387 0.46 25.10 12.60
C ILE A 387 -0.96 25.66 12.73
N ARG A 388 -1.50 26.08 11.60
CA ARG A 388 -2.91 26.35 11.38
C ARG A 388 -3.45 25.45 10.28
N LEU A 389 -4.53 24.74 10.56
CA LEU A 389 -5.28 23.96 9.57
C LEU A 389 -6.40 24.83 8.99
N GLU A 390 -6.44 24.93 7.66
CA GLU A 390 -7.39 25.75 6.90
C GLU A 390 -8.29 24.83 6.07
N GLY A 391 -9.60 24.84 6.36
CA GLY A 391 -10.59 23.96 5.73
C GLY A 391 -11.35 24.66 4.61
N HIS A 392 -11.53 23.98 3.49
CA HIS A 392 -12.21 24.52 2.31
C HIS A 392 -13.27 23.56 1.76
N THR A 393 -14.32 24.12 1.15
CA THR A 393 -15.35 23.38 0.41
C THR A 393 -15.47 23.91 -1.02
N SER A 394 -16.30 23.24 -1.83
CA SER A 394 -16.79 23.79 -3.08
C SER A 394 -17.80 24.92 -2.85
N ASN A 395 -18.27 25.54 -3.95
CA ASN A 395 -19.28 26.61 -3.94
C ASN A 395 -20.75 26.12 -3.85
N GLU A 396 -20.99 24.81 -3.77
CA GLU A 396 -22.34 24.23 -3.75
C GLU A 396 -22.99 24.29 -2.35
N PRO A 397 -24.32 24.47 -2.24
CA PRO A 397 -24.94 25.25 -1.16
C PRO A 397 -25.40 24.48 0.09
N PRO A 398 -25.86 25.21 1.16
CA PRO A 398 -25.74 26.65 1.40
C PRO A 398 -24.39 27.07 2.01
N ALA A 399 -23.99 28.33 1.83
CA ALA A 399 -22.72 28.89 2.31
C ALA A 399 -22.50 28.66 3.82
N ASP A 400 -23.54 28.82 4.64
CA ASP A 400 -23.46 28.59 6.09
C ASP A 400 -23.16 27.12 6.41
N LYS A 401 -23.73 26.17 5.66
CA LYS A 401 -23.43 24.74 5.83
C LYS A 401 -22.00 24.42 5.40
N ASN A 402 -21.51 25.07 4.34
CA ASN A 402 -20.12 24.92 3.90
C ASN A 402 -19.12 25.47 4.91
N GLN A 403 -19.45 26.61 5.52
CA GLN A 403 -18.66 27.20 6.58
C GLN A 403 -18.55 26.21 7.75
N VAL A 404 -19.69 25.77 8.29
CA VAL A 404 -19.75 24.78 9.37
C VAL A 404 -19.03 23.48 9.00
N LEU A 405 -19.25 22.94 7.79
CA LEU A 405 -18.61 21.71 7.34
C LEU A 405 -17.08 21.86 7.27
N SER A 406 -16.59 22.98 6.75
CA SER A 406 -15.14 23.24 6.67
C SER A 406 -14.50 23.33 8.06
N GLU A 407 -15.18 23.95 9.02
CA GLU A 407 -14.73 24.05 10.42
C GLU A 407 -14.74 22.68 11.10
N GLN A 408 -15.82 21.90 10.93
CA GLN A 408 -15.92 20.55 11.47
C GLN A 408 -14.82 19.63 10.94
N ARG A 409 -14.46 19.74 9.65
CA ARG A 409 -13.39 18.96 9.04
C ARG A 409 -12.04 19.24 9.68
N VAL A 410 -11.65 20.51 9.82
CA VAL A 410 -10.36 20.85 10.45
C VAL A 410 -10.36 20.56 11.95
N ALA A 411 -11.52 20.66 12.63
CA ALA A 411 -11.67 20.26 14.01
C ALA A 411 -11.45 18.75 14.20
N GLU A 412 -11.99 17.93 13.30
CA GLU A 412 -11.80 16.48 13.31
C GLU A 412 -10.34 16.09 13.05
N VAL A 413 -9.69 16.76 12.10
CA VAL A 413 -8.25 16.59 11.83
C VAL A 413 -7.43 16.95 13.07
N LYS A 414 -7.70 18.10 13.69
CA LYS A 414 -7.04 18.50 14.94
C LYS A 414 -7.26 17.46 16.04
N ARG A 415 -8.49 16.99 16.23
CA ARG A 415 -8.83 15.96 17.22
C ARG A 415 -8.00 14.69 17.01
N TYR A 416 -7.84 14.26 15.76
CA TYR A 416 -7.03 13.10 15.41
C TYR A 416 -5.53 13.33 15.68
N LEU A 417 -4.96 14.47 15.27
CA LEU A 417 -3.55 14.77 15.54
C LEU A 417 -3.25 14.83 17.06
N VAL A 418 -4.19 15.38 17.84
CA VAL A 418 -4.09 15.41 19.31
C VAL A 418 -4.15 14.02 19.90
N SER A 419 -5.01 13.13 19.40
CA SER A 419 -5.06 11.74 19.87
C SER A 419 -3.78 10.95 19.55
N LYS A 420 -2.99 11.40 18.56
CA LYS A 420 -1.65 10.88 18.23
C LYS A 420 -0.51 11.54 19.02
N GLY A 421 -0.83 12.39 19.99
CA GLY A 421 0.14 12.98 20.93
C GLY A 421 0.64 14.37 20.58
N VAL A 422 0.09 15.04 19.56
CA VAL A 422 0.46 16.44 19.27
C VAL A 422 -0.26 17.38 20.25
N ALA A 423 0.47 18.31 20.87
CA ALA A 423 -0.13 19.25 21.81
C ALA A 423 -1.19 20.15 21.12
N ALA A 424 -2.39 20.18 21.67
CA ALA A 424 -3.52 20.92 21.09
C ALA A 424 -3.28 22.44 20.97
N SER A 425 -2.39 23.00 21.79
CA SER A 425 -1.96 24.40 21.74
C SER A 425 -1.15 24.74 20.49
N ARG A 426 -0.53 23.75 19.84
CA ARG A 426 0.30 23.92 18.64
C ARG A 426 -0.51 23.89 17.34
N ILE A 427 -1.81 23.63 17.42
CA ILE A 427 -2.69 23.47 16.27
C ILE A 427 -3.84 24.46 16.39
N THR A 428 -3.90 25.44 15.50
CA THR A 428 -5.07 26.30 15.31
C THR A 428 -5.87 25.84 14.09
N THR A 429 -7.15 26.22 14.02
CA THR A 429 -8.06 25.77 12.94
C THR A 429 -8.89 26.92 12.44
N VAL A 430 -9.09 27.01 11.12
CA VAL A 430 -9.99 27.99 10.48
C VAL A 430 -10.74 27.30 9.35
N GLY A 431 -12.06 27.40 9.31
CA GLY A 431 -12.84 27.03 8.14
C GLY A 431 -13.12 28.25 7.26
N TYR A 432 -13.04 28.11 5.95
CA TYR A 432 -13.37 29.16 4.99
C TYR A 432 -14.59 28.84 4.13
N GLY A 433 -15.21 27.66 4.31
CA GLY A 433 -16.24 27.16 3.41
C GLY A 433 -15.80 27.26 1.94
N GLY A 434 -16.69 27.77 1.08
CA GLY A 434 -16.42 27.98 -0.35
C GLY A 434 -15.80 29.33 -0.69
N SER A 435 -15.44 30.16 0.30
CA SER A 435 -15.05 31.57 0.08
C SER A 435 -13.65 31.78 -0.50
N ARG A 436 -12.79 30.74 -0.44
CA ARG A 436 -11.41 30.77 -0.95
C ARG A 436 -11.14 29.63 -1.95
N PRO A 437 -11.77 29.66 -3.14
CA PRO A 437 -11.51 28.67 -4.17
C PRO A 437 -10.10 28.85 -4.75
N LYS A 438 -9.38 27.75 -4.93
CA LYS A 438 -8.06 27.71 -5.59
C LYS A 438 -8.20 27.35 -7.07
N PHE A 439 -9.26 26.62 -7.41
CA PHE A 439 -9.57 26.14 -8.75
C PHE A 439 -10.96 26.64 -9.18
N SER A 440 -11.24 26.61 -10.48
CA SER A 440 -12.57 26.92 -11.01
C SER A 440 -13.63 25.97 -10.44
N ASN A 441 -14.82 26.50 -10.15
CA ASN A 441 -15.98 25.71 -9.72
C ASN A 441 -16.91 25.32 -10.88
N ASP A 442 -16.52 25.61 -12.12
CA ASP A 442 -17.38 25.46 -13.31
C ASP A 442 -17.61 24.01 -13.70
N ARG A 443 -16.66 23.11 -13.38
CA ARG A 443 -16.73 21.68 -13.67
C ARG A 443 -16.50 20.85 -12.41
N GLU A 444 -17.12 19.68 -12.31
CA GLU A 444 -17.03 18.85 -11.10
C GLU A 444 -15.58 18.38 -10.85
N GLU A 445 -14.80 18.12 -11.91
CA GLU A 445 -13.41 17.67 -11.80
C GLU A 445 -12.54 18.72 -11.10
N THR A 446 -12.72 20.00 -11.40
CA THR A 446 -11.97 21.09 -10.76
C THR A 446 -12.60 21.51 -9.43
N ARG A 447 -13.92 21.36 -9.27
CA ARG A 447 -14.65 21.65 -8.04
C ARG A 447 -14.24 20.71 -6.91
N LYS A 448 -14.02 19.42 -7.20
CA LYS A 448 -13.49 18.46 -6.22
C LYS A 448 -12.16 18.92 -5.61
N LEU A 449 -11.29 19.57 -6.39
CA LEU A 449 -10.00 20.10 -5.91
C LEU A 449 -10.14 21.25 -4.89
N ASN A 450 -11.29 21.94 -4.86
CA ASN A 450 -11.55 22.97 -3.85
C ASN A 450 -11.96 22.40 -2.50
N ARG A 451 -12.38 21.13 -2.43
CA ARG A 451 -12.72 20.42 -1.19
C ARG A 451 -11.43 19.89 -0.54
N ARG A 452 -10.68 20.76 0.12
CA ARG A 452 -9.32 20.49 0.61
C ARG A 452 -9.08 21.00 2.02
N VAL A 453 -8.01 20.51 2.64
CA VAL A 453 -7.43 21.09 3.85
C VAL A 453 -6.00 21.53 3.54
N GLU A 454 -5.65 22.73 3.96
CA GLU A 454 -4.30 23.27 3.89
C GLU A 454 -3.72 23.37 5.29
N LEU A 455 -2.41 23.17 5.42
CA LEU A 455 -1.64 23.44 6.62
C LEU A 455 -0.81 24.69 6.39
N VAL A 456 -0.80 25.59 7.37
CA VAL A 456 0.01 26.80 7.36
C VAL A 456 0.94 26.78 8.57
N ILE A 457 2.23 26.98 8.36
CA ILE A 457 3.19 27.12 9.47
C ILE A 457 3.05 28.51 10.07
N THR A 458 2.77 28.57 11.36
CA THR A 458 2.60 29.83 12.10
C THR A 458 3.79 30.17 12.97
N LYS A 459 4.67 29.21 13.25
CA LYS A 459 5.90 29.39 14.03
C LYS A 459 6.92 28.33 13.70
#